data_AF-A0A674I8F8-F1
#
_entry.id   AF-A0A674I8F8-F1
#
_cell.length_a   1.000
_cell.length_b   1.000
_cell.length_c   1.000
_cell.angle_alpha   90.00
_cell.angle_beta   90.00
_cell.angle_gamma   90.00
#
_symmetry.space_group_name_H-M   'P 1'
#
loop_
_entity.id
_entity.type
_entity.pdbx_description
1 polymer ?
#
loop_
_entity_poly.entity_id
_entity_poly.type
_entity_poly.pdbx_seq_one_letter_code
_entity_poly.pdbx_strand_id
1 'polypeptide(L)'
;MASPGITVRLLSDPSSEPAQAVPHSGQGYQELKRQCLQQRRLFTDPFFDAVPSSLGYWQLGLGSENIKGLEWKRPQVGRMLSSPKFIDEDMSRTDVKQGQLGNCWFLAAAASLTLYPQLMHRVVPRGQSFAREDYAGIFHFQFWQYGQWVDVVVDDRLPVKNGKLVFVRSCQSDEFWMPLLEKAYAK
;
A
#
# COMPACT_ATOMS: atom_id res chain seq x y z
N MET A 1 21.31 -37.32 -2.17
CA MET A 1 20.01 -37.20 -2.86
C MET A 1 19.44 -35.85 -2.51
N ALA A 2 19.36 -34.92 -3.47
CA ALA A 2 18.83 -33.58 -3.22
C ALA A 2 17.30 -33.64 -3.14
N SER A 3 16.72 -33.07 -2.08
CA SER A 3 15.28 -32.95 -1.92
C SER A 3 14.67 -32.19 -3.11
N PRO A 4 13.50 -32.59 -3.63
CA PRO A 4 12.85 -31.86 -4.71
C PRO A 4 12.35 -30.53 -4.16
N GLY A 5 13.12 -29.47 -4.38
CA GLY A 5 12.71 -28.10 -4.07
C GLY A 5 11.61 -27.66 -5.02
N ILE A 6 10.53 -27.09 -4.49
CA ILE A 6 9.51 -26.42 -5.30
C ILE A 6 10.17 -25.23 -5.98
N THR A 7 10.34 -25.32 -7.30
CA THR A 7 10.83 -24.21 -8.12
C THR A 7 9.63 -23.46 -8.66
N VAL A 8 9.36 -22.26 -8.13
CA VAL A 8 8.39 -21.35 -8.73
C VAL A 8 9.03 -20.79 -10.00
N ARG A 9 8.68 -21.36 -11.16
CA ARG A 9 9.02 -20.76 -12.45
C ARG A 9 7.98 -19.69 -12.76
N LEU A 10 8.40 -18.43 -12.74
CA LEU A 10 7.63 -17.37 -13.37
C LEU A 10 7.66 -17.63 -14.89
N LEU A 11 6.65 -18.33 -15.39
CA LEU A 11 6.44 -18.47 -16.84
C LEU A 11 5.96 -17.12 -17.35
N SER A 12 6.87 -16.18 -17.56
CA SER A 12 6.61 -15.07 -18.47
C SER A 12 6.82 -15.61 -19.88
N ASP A 13 5.73 -15.70 -20.64
CA ASP A 13 5.85 -15.72 -22.09
C ASP A 13 6.33 -14.31 -22.50
N PRO A 14 7.56 -14.15 -23.00
CA PRO A 14 8.10 -12.83 -23.35
C PRO A 14 7.33 -12.15 -24.49
N SER A 15 6.39 -12.86 -25.12
CA SER A 15 5.52 -12.36 -26.19
C SER A 15 4.13 -11.90 -25.73
N SER A 16 3.72 -12.18 -24.48
CA SER A 16 2.43 -11.73 -23.97
C SER A 16 2.57 -10.39 -23.25
N GLU A 17 1.88 -9.36 -23.76
CA GLU A 17 1.65 -8.12 -23.01
C GLU A 17 1.11 -8.48 -21.61
N PRO A 18 1.64 -7.87 -20.53
CA PRO A 18 1.16 -8.17 -19.19
C PRO A 18 -0.35 -7.90 -19.13
N ALA A 19 -1.12 -8.94 -18.77
CA ALA A 19 -2.58 -8.84 -18.69
C ALA A 19 -2.99 -7.57 -17.93
N GLN A 20 -3.80 -6.72 -18.58
CA GLN A 20 -4.22 -5.44 -18.03
C GLN A 20 -5.02 -5.65 -16.74
N ALA A 21 -4.67 -4.91 -15.69
CA ALA A 21 -5.38 -4.99 -14.42
C ALA A 21 -6.75 -4.32 -14.50
N VAL A 22 -7.79 -4.96 -13.98
CA VAL A 22 -9.14 -4.39 -13.91
C VAL A 22 -9.26 -3.43 -12.72
N PRO A 23 -9.88 -2.26 -12.87
CA PRO A 23 -10.04 -1.32 -11.76
C PRO A 23 -10.95 -1.86 -10.65
N HIS A 24 -10.46 -1.94 -9.42
CA HIS A 24 -11.28 -2.25 -8.26
C HIS A 24 -12.35 -1.16 -8.06
N SER A 25 -13.60 -1.56 -7.88
CA SER A 25 -14.74 -0.64 -7.72
C SER A 25 -14.85 0.42 -8.84
N GLY A 26 -14.32 0.13 -10.04
CA GLY A 26 -14.31 1.04 -11.19
C GLY A 26 -13.38 2.25 -11.04
N GLN A 27 -12.48 2.27 -10.04
CA GLN A 27 -11.60 3.40 -9.76
C GLN A 27 -10.35 3.40 -10.64
N GLY A 28 -10.31 4.24 -11.68
CA GLY A 28 -9.11 4.42 -12.51
C GLY A 28 -8.10 5.38 -11.88
N TYR A 29 -6.92 4.88 -11.48
CA TYR A 29 -5.86 5.67 -10.83
C TYR A 29 -5.51 6.96 -11.58
N GLN A 30 -5.16 6.86 -12.86
CA GLN A 30 -4.68 8.00 -13.66
C GLN A 30 -5.75 9.09 -13.79
N GLU A 31 -7.00 8.68 -14.00
CA GLU A 31 -8.12 9.62 -14.15
C GLU A 31 -8.44 10.32 -12.83
N LEU A 32 -8.51 9.58 -11.73
CA LEU A 32 -8.74 10.14 -10.39
C LEU A 32 -7.61 11.10 -9.98
N LYS A 33 -6.36 10.72 -10.23
CA LYS A 33 -5.19 11.57 -9.97
C LYS A 33 -5.26 12.87 -10.76
N ARG A 34 -5.51 12.79 -12.07
CA ARG A 34 -5.66 13.94 -12.97
C ARG A 34 -6.77 14.88 -12.48
N GLN A 35 -7.94 14.34 -12.11
CA GLN A 35 -9.05 15.14 -11.56
C GLN A 35 -8.66 15.85 -10.26
N CYS A 36 -8.00 15.16 -9.33
CA CYS A 36 -7.54 15.72 -8.07
C CYS A 36 -6.52 16.86 -8.27
N LEU A 37 -5.55 16.67 -9.18
CA LEU A 37 -4.57 17.71 -9.54
C LEU A 37 -5.25 18.95 -10.15
N GLN A 38 -6.19 18.75 -11.09
CA GLN A 38 -6.93 19.85 -11.73
C GLN A 38 -7.76 20.64 -10.71
N GLN A 39 -8.39 19.94 -9.76
CA GLN A 39 -9.23 20.55 -8.72
C GLN A 39 -8.43 21.04 -7.51
N ARG A 40 -7.09 20.87 -7.50
CA ARG A 40 -6.19 21.21 -6.39
C ARG A 40 -6.65 20.64 -5.05
N ARG A 41 -7.12 19.39 -5.06
CA ARG A 41 -7.56 18.67 -3.86
C ARG A 41 -6.82 17.36 -3.72
N LEU A 42 -6.71 16.88 -2.48
CA LEU A 42 -6.19 15.53 -2.21
C LEU A 42 -7.30 14.49 -2.34
N PHE A 43 -6.97 13.36 -2.93
CA PHE A 43 -7.88 12.24 -3.09
C PHE A 43 -8.33 11.71 -1.72
N THR A 44 -9.62 11.44 -1.63
CA THR A 44 -10.27 10.86 -0.47
C THR A 44 -11.05 9.69 -1.01
N ASP A 45 -10.71 8.49 -0.56
CA ASP A 45 -11.26 7.26 -1.13
C ASP A 45 -12.69 7.00 -0.62
N PRO A 46 -13.72 7.05 -1.49
CA PRO A 46 -15.10 6.82 -1.08
C PRO A 46 -15.42 5.35 -0.76
N PHE A 47 -14.54 4.41 -1.14
CA PHE A 47 -14.73 2.99 -0.87
C PHE A 47 -13.91 2.49 0.33
N PHE A 48 -13.10 3.36 0.94
CA PHE A 48 -12.29 3.04 2.12
C PHE A 48 -12.04 4.30 2.95
N ASP A 49 -13.08 4.70 3.68
CA ASP A 49 -13.08 5.95 4.45
C ASP A 49 -12.09 5.91 5.62
N ALA A 50 -11.60 7.09 6.03
CA ALA A 50 -10.72 7.24 7.19
C ALA A 50 -11.51 7.24 8.51
N VAL A 51 -12.22 6.14 8.77
CA VAL A 51 -13.13 5.97 9.91
C VAL A 51 -12.79 4.68 10.66
N PRO A 52 -13.21 4.53 11.94
CA PRO A 52 -12.91 3.32 12.70
C PRO A 52 -13.39 2.02 12.06
N SER A 53 -14.51 2.04 11.32
CA SER A 53 -15.01 0.83 10.63
C SER A 53 -14.07 0.30 9.55
N SER A 54 -13.18 1.13 9.00
CA SER A 54 -12.17 0.72 8.02
C SER A 54 -10.95 0.07 8.65
N LEU A 55 -10.79 0.15 9.98
CA LEU A 55 -9.73 -0.57 10.71
C LEU A 55 -10.10 -2.03 10.94
N GLY A 56 -11.40 -2.34 10.90
CA GLY A 56 -11.93 -3.67 11.10
C GLY A 56 -12.99 -3.71 12.19
N TYR A 57 -13.13 -4.91 12.76
CA TYR A 57 -14.15 -5.25 13.74
C TYR A 57 -13.48 -5.84 15.00
N TRP A 58 -14.26 -6.08 16.06
CA TRP A 58 -13.80 -6.63 17.35
C TRP A 58 -12.65 -5.84 17.99
N GLN A 59 -11.42 -6.38 17.95
CA GLN A 59 -10.22 -5.78 18.56
C GLN A 59 -9.81 -4.45 17.90
N LEU A 60 -10.29 -4.20 16.68
CA LEU A 60 -10.17 -2.95 15.93
C LEU A 60 -11.56 -2.34 15.63
N GLY A 61 -12.57 -2.68 16.43
CA GLY A 61 -13.90 -2.07 16.38
C GLY A 61 -14.07 -0.87 17.33
N LEU A 62 -15.10 -0.06 17.06
CA LEU A 62 -15.50 1.10 17.86
C LEU A 62 -15.56 0.75 19.36
N GLY A 63 -14.84 1.51 20.18
CA GLY A 63 -14.78 1.32 21.64
C GLY A 63 -13.65 0.43 22.15
N SER A 64 -12.85 -0.19 21.28
CA SER A 64 -11.63 -0.89 21.69
C SER A 64 -10.54 0.09 22.18
N GLU A 65 -9.80 -0.31 23.21
CA GLU A 65 -8.64 0.45 23.72
C GLU A 65 -7.55 0.65 22.63
N ASN A 66 -7.51 -0.24 21.64
CA ASN A 66 -6.59 -0.16 20.51
C ASN A 66 -6.86 1.08 19.64
N ILE A 67 -8.13 1.44 19.42
CA ILE A 67 -8.52 2.60 18.59
C ILE A 67 -8.55 3.91 19.37
N LYS A 68 -8.60 3.86 20.71
CA LYS A 68 -8.61 5.07 21.52
C LYS A 68 -7.37 5.93 21.23
N GLY A 69 -7.59 7.18 20.80
CA GLY A 69 -6.53 8.12 20.41
C GLY A 69 -5.86 7.85 19.05
N LEU A 70 -6.47 7.00 18.22
CA LEU A 70 -6.04 6.76 16.84
C LEU A 70 -6.59 7.85 15.92
N GLU A 71 -5.71 8.41 15.09
CA GLU A 71 -6.03 9.45 14.13
C GLU A 71 -5.59 8.99 12.74
N TRP A 72 -6.33 9.40 11.71
CA TRP A 72 -5.92 9.18 10.33
C TRP A 72 -5.15 10.41 9.82
N LYS A 73 -3.89 10.21 9.40
CA LYS A 73 -3.03 11.31 8.91
C LYS A 73 -2.38 10.95 7.59
N ARG A 74 -2.14 11.97 6.77
CA ARG A 74 -1.31 11.83 5.57
C ARG A 74 0.16 12.01 5.94
N PRO A 75 1.10 11.30 5.31
CA PRO A 75 2.53 11.45 5.54
C PRO A 75 3.04 12.90 5.47
N GLN A 76 2.45 13.73 4.61
CA GLN A 76 2.82 15.14 4.45
C GLN A 76 2.27 16.08 5.55
N VAL A 77 1.22 15.69 6.27
CA VAL A 77 0.49 16.58 7.19
C VAL A 77 0.84 16.23 8.65
N GLY A 78 1.47 17.17 9.36
CA GLY A 78 1.58 17.11 10.83
C GLY A 78 2.97 16.86 11.41
N ARG A 79 4.07 17.27 10.75
CA ARG A 79 5.45 17.07 11.22
C ARG A 79 5.80 15.61 11.53
N MET A 80 5.06 14.63 11.01
CA MET A 80 5.46 13.23 11.17
C MET A 80 6.86 13.05 10.61
N LEU A 81 7.15 13.62 9.42
CA LEU A 81 8.46 13.61 8.77
C LEU A 81 8.67 14.82 7.86
N SER A 82 9.93 15.24 7.67
CA SER A 82 10.31 16.41 6.87
C SER A 82 10.26 16.15 5.36
N SER A 83 10.31 14.89 4.91
CA SER A 83 10.32 14.52 3.49
C SER A 83 9.84 13.07 3.30
N PRO A 84 8.52 12.80 3.24
CA PRO A 84 8.03 11.45 3.00
C PRO A 84 8.42 10.97 1.59
N LYS A 85 8.85 9.72 1.49
CA LYS A 85 9.22 9.03 0.25
C LYS A 85 8.29 7.85 0.04
N PHE A 86 7.95 7.59 -1.22
CA PHE A 86 7.16 6.40 -1.54
C PHE A 86 8.06 5.18 -1.45
N ILE A 87 9.15 5.21 -2.21
CA ILE A 87 10.30 4.32 -2.14
C ILE A 87 11.53 5.23 -2.00
N ASP A 88 12.49 4.90 -1.12
CA ASP A 88 13.72 5.68 -0.98
C ASP A 88 14.78 5.30 -2.03
N GLU A 89 15.34 4.10 -1.90
CA GLU A 89 16.35 3.57 -2.83
C GLU A 89 15.77 2.40 -3.63
N ASP A 90 15.28 1.37 -2.94
CA ASP A 90 14.71 0.16 -3.49
C ASP A 90 13.67 -0.43 -2.53
N MET A 91 12.75 -1.24 -3.04
CA MET A 91 11.85 -2.02 -2.18
C MET A 91 12.61 -3.20 -1.58
N SER A 92 12.84 -3.16 -0.28
CA SER A 92 13.62 -4.13 0.46
C SER A 92 12.80 -4.82 1.55
N ARG A 93 13.19 -6.05 1.89
CA ARG A 93 12.65 -6.77 3.06
C ARG A 93 12.84 -6.02 4.38
N THR A 94 13.80 -5.10 4.45
CA THR A 94 14.05 -4.25 5.63
C THR A 94 12.94 -3.25 5.90
N ASP A 95 12.07 -3.03 4.92
CA ASP A 95 11.00 -2.04 4.97
C ASP A 95 9.73 -2.64 5.57
N VAL A 96 9.80 -3.93 5.93
CA VAL A 96 8.71 -4.71 6.49
C VAL A 96 8.92 -4.91 7.99
N LYS A 97 8.45 -3.94 8.79
CA LYS A 97 8.37 -4.08 10.25
C LYS A 97 6.92 -4.15 10.69
N GLN A 98 6.52 -5.33 11.16
CA GLN A 98 5.15 -5.58 11.61
C GLN A 98 4.74 -4.62 12.74
N GLY A 99 3.53 -4.08 12.62
CA GLY A 99 2.87 -3.29 13.65
C GLY A 99 2.02 -4.13 14.58
N GLN A 100 0.90 -3.57 15.02
CA GLN A 100 0.02 -4.19 16.01
C GLN A 100 -1.02 -5.16 15.41
N LEU A 101 -1.03 -5.35 14.09
CA LEU A 101 -1.96 -6.24 13.39
C LEU A 101 -1.40 -7.66 13.26
N GLY A 102 -2.26 -8.67 13.39
CA GLY A 102 -1.93 -10.10 13.23
C GLY A 102 -1.76 -10.56 11.78
N ASN A 103 -1.20 -9.74 10.90
CA ASN A 103 -1.07 -10.00 9.46
C ASN A 103 0.36 -10.40 9.05
N CYS A 104 1.12 -11.05 9.94
CA CYS A 104 2.49 -11.52 9.68
C CYS A 104 2.61 -12.36 8.40
N TRP A 105 1.57 -13.13 8.07
CA TRP A 105 1.48 -13.93 6.85
C TRP A 105 1.54 -13.08 5.58
N PHE A 106 0.88 -11.92 5.57
CA PHE A 106 0.90 -10.98 4.45
C PHE A 106 2.25 -10.28 4.35
N LEU A 107 2.78 -9.82 5.49
CA LEU A 107 4.07 -9.15 5.55
C LEU A 107 5.24 -10.07 5.13
N ALA A 108 5.22 -11.34 5.52
CA ALA A 108 6.19 -12.32 5.08
C ALA A 108 6.12 -12.57 3.55
N ALA A 109 4.92 -12.58 2.98
CA ALA A 109 4.72 -12.69 1.54
C ALA A 109 5.25 -11.45 0.81
N ALA A 110 4.94 -10.24 1.28
CA ALA A 110 5.44 -8.98 0.72
C ALA A 110 6.98 -8.89 0.80
N ALA A 111 7.57 -9.23 1.95
CA ALA A 111 9.03 -9.27 2.12
C ALA A 111 9.71 -10.32 1.22
N SER A 112 9.03 -11.43 0.92
CA SER A 112 9.54 -12.44 -0.02
C SER A 112 9.45 -11.94 -1.46
N LEU A 113 8.42 -11.14 -1.78
CA LEU A 113 8.19 -10.58 -3.11
C LEU A 113 9.28 -9.58 -3.52
N THR A 114 9.90 -8.88 -2.56
CA THR A 114 11.01 -7.95 -2.85
C THR A 114 12.22 -8.66 -3.45
N LEU A 115 12.34 -9.99 -3.29
CA LEU A 115 13.40 -10.80 -3.94
C LEU A 115 13.16 -11.02 -5.43
N TYR A 116 11.99 -10.64 -5.96
CA TYR A 116 11.59 -10.81 -7.35
C TYR A 116 11.17 -9.45 -7.97
N PRO A 117 12.13 -8.58 -8.36
CA PRO A 117 11.84 -7.20 -8.74
C PRO A 117 10.78 -7.04 -9.85
N GLN A 118 10.77 -7.94 -10.84
CA GLN A 118 9.78 -7.90 -11.92
C GLN A 118 8.35 -8.09 -11.41
N LEU A 119 8.14 -9.05 -10.50
CA LEU A 119 6.83 -9.29 -9.91
C LEU A 119 6.48 -8.20 -8.89
N MET A 120 7.47 -7.70 -8.15
CA MET A 120 7.29 -6.60 -7.21
C MET A 120 6.82 -5.32 -7.93
N HIS A 121 7.41 -4.98 -9.08
CA HIS A 121 6.97 -3.82 -9.88
C HIS A 121 5.61 -4.01 -10.55
N ARG A 122 5.12 -5.25 -10.64
CA ARG A 122 3.74 -5.51 -11.03
C ARG A 122 2.78 -5.20 -9.88
N VAL A 123 3.10 -5.62 -8.65
CA VAL A 123 2.27 -5.37 -7.46
C VAL A 123 2.34 -3.90 -7.02
N VAL A 124 3.51 -3.28 -7.10
CA VAL A 124 3.76 -1.87 -6.78
C VAL A 124 4.22 -1.15 -8.05
N PRO A 125 3.28 -0.60 -8.84
CA PRO A 125 3.62 0.13 -10.06
C PRO A 125 4.57 1.30 -9.80
N ARG A 126 5.49 1.50 -10.73
CA ARG A 126 6.47 2.60 -10.70
C ARG A 126 5.81 3.95 -11.00
N GLY A 127 6.50 5.05 -10.67
CA GLY A 127 6.06 6.41 -10.99
C GLY A 127 5.13 7.03 -9.94
N GLN A 128 5.00 6.40 -8.77
CA GLN A 128 4.28 6.94 -7.62
C GLN A 128 5.26 7.69 -6.71
N SER A 129 4.90 8.88 -6.24
CA SER A 129 5.76 9.68 -5.37
C SER A 129 4.97 10.66 -4.50
N PHE A 130 5.64 11.20 -3.48
CA PHE A 130 5.15 12.34 -2.70
C PHE A 130 5.69 13.68 -3.23
N ALA A 131 6.32 13.71 -4.41
CA ALA A 131 6.85 14.93 -5.00
C ALA A 131 5.71 15.91 -5.32
N ARG A 132 5.88 17.19 -4.98
CA ARG A 132 4.80 18.20 -5.00
C ARG A 132 4.12 18.35 -6.36
N GLU A 133 4.86 18.17 -7.45
CA GLU A 133 4.38 18.41 -8.82
C GLU A 133 3.32 17.40 -9.27
N ASP A 134 3.37 16.19 -8.71
CA ASP A 134 2.55 15.05 -9.16
C ASP A 134 1.80 14.37 -7.98
N TYR A 135 1.86 14.98 -6.80
CA TYR A 135 1.20 14.46 -5.61
C TYR A 135 -0.26 14.93 -5.52
N ALA A 136 -1.17 13.95 -5.47
CA ALA A 136 -2.60 14.18 -5.25
C ALA A 136 -3.16 13.36 -4.07
N GLY A 137 -2.30 12.83 -3.18
CA GLY A 137 -2.72 12.02 -2.04
C GLY A 137 -3.38 10.69 -2.45
N ILE A 138 -2.98 10.13 -3.58
CA ILE A 138 -3.53 8.93 -4.23
C ILE A 138 -2.40 7.99 -4.67
N PHE A 139 -2.59 6.70 -4.41
CA PHE A 139 -1.66 5.63 -4.75
C PHE A 139 -2.44 4.42 -5.28
N HIS A 140 -1.77 3.50 -5.96
CA HIS A 140 -2.38 2.28 -6.46
C HIS A 140 -1.43 1.08 -6.43
N PHE A 141 -2.03 -0.10 -6.35
CA PHE A 141 -1.36 -1.40 -6.23
C PHE A 141 -2.12 -2.45 -7.02
N GLN A 142 -1.44 -3.51 -7.47
CA GLN A 142 -2.08 -4.59 -8.22
C GLN A 142 -2.02 -5.90 -7.47
N PHE A 143 -3.17 -6.55 -7.34
CA PHE A 143 -3.29 -7.85 -6.69
C PHE A 143 -3.85 -8.88 -7.65
N TRP A 144 -3.36 -10.11 -7.53
CA TRP A 144 -3.99 -11.24 -8.19
C TRP A 144 -5.16 -11.73 -7.33
N GLN A 145 -6.38 -11.57 -7.82
CA GLN A 145 -7.59 -11.99 -7.13
C GLN A 145 -8.41 -12.89 -8.07
N TYR A 146 -8.61 -14.14 -7.66
CA TYR A 146 -9.50 -15.10 -8.32
C TYR A 146 -9.30 -15.24 -9.85
N GLY A 147 -8.04 -15.25 -10.31
CA GLY A 147 -7.72 -15.47 -11.73
C GLY A 147 -7.51 -14.20 -12.56
N GLN A 148 -7.56 -13.01 -11.94
CA GLN A 148 -7.35 -11.75 -12.64
C GLN A 148 -6.49 -10.78 -11.83
N TRP A 149 -5.80 -9.88 -12.54
CA TRP A 149 -5.12 -8.74 -11.93
C TRP A 149 -6.13 -7.64 -11.65
N VAL A 150 -6.15 -7.14 -10.42
CA VAL A 150 -7.04 -6.06 -9.98
C VAL A 150 -6.19 -4.88 -9.52
N ASP A 151 -6.45 -3.69 -10.06
CA ASP A 151 -5.80 -2.44 -9.69
C ASP A 151 -6.61 -1.76 -8.58
N VAL A 152 -6.02 -1.63 -7.39
CA VAL A 152 -6.65 -1.07 -6.20
C VAL A 152 -6.06 0.31 -5.93
N VAL A 153 -6.92 1.32 -5.97
CA VAL A 153 -6.59 2.70 -5.61
C VAL A 153 -6.84 2.93 -4.13
N VAL A 154 -5.96 3.66 -3.46
CA VAL A 154 -6.13 4.12 -2.08
C VAL A 154 -5.67 5.58 -1.94
N ASP A 155 -6.27 6.31 -1.01
CA ASP A 155 -5.65 7.55 -0.52
C ASP A 155 -4.51 7.25 0.48
N ASP A 156 -3.70 8.25 0.79
CA ASP A 156 -2.55 8.11 1.68
C ASP A 156 -2.82 8.42 3.16
N ARG A 157 -4.09 8.48 3.59
CA ARG A 157 -4.40 8.60 5.02
C ARG A 157 -4.08 7.27 5.70
N LEU A 158 -3.20 7.29 6.68
CA LEU A 158 -2.78 6.11 7.44
C LEU A 158 -3.15 6.25 8.93
N PRO A 159 -3.44 5.15 9.63
CA PRO A 159 -3.69 5.15 11.07
C PRO A 159 -2.44 5.46 11.90
N VAL A 160 -2.56 6.45 12.78
CA VAL A 160 -1.48 6.99 13.60
C VAL A 160 -1.93 7.09 15.05
N LYS A 161 -1.04 6.69 15.98
CA LYS A 161 -1.23 6.87 17.42
C LYS A 161 0.04 7.46 18.00
N ASN A 162 -0.08 8.55 18.77
CA ASN A 162 1.05 9.28 19.35
C ASN A 162 2.13 9.68 18.31
N GLY A 163 1.69 10.10 17.11
CA GLY A 163 2.59 10.51 16.03
C GLY A 163 3.36 9.37 15.35
N LYS A 164 3.01 8.10 15.59
CA LYS A 164 3.62 6.93 14.94
C LYS A 164 2.57 6.08 14.23
N LEU A 165 2.94 5.47 13.10
CA LEU A 165 2.11 4.47 12.41
C LEU A 165 1.78 3.30 13.34
N VAL A 166 0.53 2.85 13.31
CA VAL A 166 0.01 1.77 14.18
C VAL A 166 0.32 0.38 13.60
N PHE A 167 0.26 0.26 12.28
CA PHE A 167 0.44 -0.99 11.55
C PHE A 167 1.85 -1.11 10.98
N VAL A 168 2.03 -1.65 9.76
CA VAL A 168 3.36 -1.83 9.18
C VAL A 168 4.07 -0.49 9.04
N ARG A 169 5.39 -0.53 9.20
CA ARG A 169 6.29 0.61 9.00
C ARG A 169 7.63 0.12 8.46
N SER A 170 8.36 0.99 7.77
CA SER A 170 9.75 0.70 7.41
C SER A 170 10.69 0.90 8.61
N CYS A 171 11.87 0.27 8.55
CA CYS A 171 12.98 0.60 9.44
C CYS A 171 13.48 2.03 9.17
N GLN A 172 13.37 2.48 7.93
CA GLN A 172 13.51 3.88 7.54
C GLN A 172 12.20 4.58 7.85
N SER A 173 12.23 5.66 8.63
CA SER A 173 10.99 6.24 9.14
C SER A 173 10.13 6.90 8.04
N ASP A 174 10.74 7.27 6.91
CA ASP A 174 10.20 8.10 5.83
C ASP A 174 9.75 7.38 4.57
N GLU A 175 9.71 6.05 4.59
CA GLU A 175 9.25 5.26 3.47
C GLU A 175 7.84 4.68 3.70
N PHE A 176 6.97 4.82 2.69
CA PHE A 176 5.53 4.55 2.82
C PHE A 176 4.94 3.55 1.83
N TRP A 177 5.72 2.96 0.91
CA TRP A 177 5.17 1.96 -0.03
C TRP A 177 4.53 0.78 0.71
N MET A 178 5.18 0.26 1.76
CA MET A 178 4.68 -0.90 2.50
C MET A 178 3.43 -0.58 3.35
N PRO A 179 3.37 0.53 4.13
CA PRO A 179 2.13 0.98 4.76
C PRO A 179 0.96 1.17 3.79
N LEU A 180 1.21 1.72 2.60
CA LEU A 180 0.18 1.94 1.60
C LEU A 180 -0.24 0.64 0.91
N LEU A 181 0.69 -0.29 0.69
CA LEU A 181 0.41 -1.63 0.16
C LEU A 181 -0.45 -2.45 1.13
N GLU A 182 -0.13 -2.41 2.42
CA GLU A 182 -0.94 -3.05 3.47
C GLU A 182 -2.35 -2.47 3.51
N LYS A 183 -2.49 -1.14 3.42
CA LYS A 183 -3.79 -0.48 3.32
C LYS A 183 -4.59 -0.93 2.09
N ALA A 184 -3.95 -0.99 0.93
CA ALA A 184 -4.60 -1.42 -0.31
C ALA A 184 -5.04 -2.88 -0.29
N TYR A 185 -4.34 -3.75 0.45
CA TYR A 185 -4.75 -5.13 0.65
C TYR A 185 -5.88 -5.27 1.70
N ALA A 186 -5.95 -4.36 2.67
CA ALA A 186 -7.01 -4.32 3.66
C ALA A 186 -8.36 -3.81 3.11
N LYS A 187 -8.30 -3.04 2.01
CA LYS A 187 -9.46 -2.60 1.22
C LYS A 187 -10.00 -3.74 0.35
#